data_AF-A0A9D7SWY6-F1
#
_entry.id   AF-A0A9D7SWY6-F1
#
_cell.length_a   1.000
_cell.length_b   1.000
_cell.length_c   1.000
_cell.angle_alpha   90.00
_cell.angle_beta   90.00
_cell.angle_gamma   90.00
#
_symmetry.space_group_name_H-M   'P 1'
#
loop_
_entity.id
_entity.type
_entity.pdbx_description
1 polymer ?
#
loop_
_entity_poly.entity_id
_entity_poly.type
_entity_poly.pdbx_seq_one_letter_code
_entity_poly.pdbx_strand_id
1 'polypeptide(L)'
;MPKFYPAYLYSILFMLCSTASAQTVLAPGDIAVLGVVTDLGVCVKPESDEISFVCFKDITPFTTIILTDNGWEAVNNGYWGDSEATLKFTRTGGVIPRGTVITFRAVLNGGVWTDFFVSPDNGWLVQNLNVPGGPFNLEPGGDQFYFMQGGTWTNSGGLDKASYDGTVIYAYTTNSVWVANGTSHQSNLYPSVIPCYYMSSGGADFYKYTNPFTPESQLNWWHRIQDGTNWNSFLDCTTYALGSPNYPGGWTIPIMDMNIGIDCLDCDGCAPFETSITIHVPPGFYDVQYTDGTDTFTLMAIQDFTFINVMISDTTTYTIISVTEVAGCPIQGPFYKYCRNQCAP
;
A
#
# COMPACT_ATOMS: atom_id res chain seq x y z
N MET A 1 -61.67 14.22 38.98
CA MET A 1 -61.03 15.19 38.06
C MET A 1 -59.54 14.85 38.00
N PRO A 2 -59.01 14.57 36.80
CA PRO A 2 -57.74 13.85 36.60
C PRO A 2 -56.57 14.82 36.33
N LYS A 3 -55.35 14.52 36.78
CA LYS A 3 -54.09 15.02 36.17
C LYS A 3 -52.97 14.01 36.46
N PHE A 4 -52.72 13.08 35.53
CA PHE A 4 -51.75 13.15 34.41
C PHE A 4 -50.47 12.37 34.76
N TYR A 5 -50.42 11.12 34.28
CA TYR A 5 -49.18 10.39 34.03
C TYR A 5 -48.35 11.15 32.97
N PRO A 6 -47.03 10.95 32.96
CA PRO A 6 -46.47 10.43 31.72
C PRO A 6 -45.53 9.26 32.00
N ALA A 7 -46.06 8.06 31.82
CA ALA A 7 -45.32 6.93 31.30
C ALA A 7 -45.18 7.14 29.79
N TYR A 8 -44.19 7.91 29.34
CA TYR A 8 -43.77 7.98 27.94
C TYR A 8 -42.28 8.33 27.88
N LEU A 9 -41.45 7.33 28.17
CA LEU A 9 -40.06 7.28 27.70
C LEU A 9 -39.90 5.95 26.95
N TYR A 10 -40.77 5.76 25.96
CA TYR A 10 -40.53 4.81 24.88
C TYR A 10 -40.12 5.60 23.65
N SER A 11 -39.01 5.15 23.08
CA SER A 11 -38.69 5.30 21.66
C SER A 11 -38.22 6.69 21.24
N ILE A 12 -36.91 6.90 21.31
CA ILE A 12 -36.02 7.26 20.20
C ILE A 12 -34.60 7.00 20.74
N LEU A 13 -34.24 5.72 20.90
CA LEU A 13 -32.83 5.36 20.74
C LEU A 13 -32.67 5.28 19.23
N PHE A 14 -32.39 6.43 18.62
CA PHE A 14 -32.02 6.51 17.22
C PHE A 14 -30.74 5.67 17.12
N MET A 15 -30.91 4.43 16.69
CA MET A 15 -29.84 3.54 16.26
C MET A 15 -29.27 4.17 15.00
N LEU A 16 -28.54 5.28 15.15
CA LEU A 16 -27.44 5.64 14.28
C LEU A 16 -26.41 4.55 14.50
N CYS A 17 -26.69 3.38 13.94
CA CYS A 17 -25.64 2.57 13.37
C CYS A 17 -25.10 3.45 12.25
N SER A 18 -24.21 4.37 12.60
CA SER A 18 -23.23 4.84 11.63
C SER A 18 -22.63 3.55 11.11
N THR A 19 -22.97 3.20 9.88
CA THR A 19 -22.10 2.36 9.10
C THR A 19 -20.80 3.16 9.04
N ALA A 20 -19.94 2.94 10.03
CA ALA A 20 -18.53 3.21 9.89
C ALA A 20 -18.17 2.35 8.69
N SER A 21 -18.21 2.96 7.50
CA SER A 21 -17.76 2.32 6.29
C SER A 21 -16.27 2.18 6.53
N ALA A 22 -15.87 0.98 6.93
CA ALA A 22 -14.48 0.65 7.15
C ALA A 22 -13.78 0.89 5.82
N GLN A 23 -12.94 1.91 5.78
CA GLN A 23 -12.07 2.15 4.64
C GLN A 23 -11.08 0.99 4.51
N THR A 24 -10.58 0.74 3.30
CA THR A 24 -9.47 -0.21 3.13
C THR A 24 -8.25 0.31 3.87
N VAL A 25 -7.73 -0.48 4.81
CA VAL A 25 -6.45 -0.24 5.46
C VAL A 25 -5.33 -0.89 4.65
N LEU A 26 -4.41 -0.06 4.20
CA LEU A 26 -3.25 -0.41 3.38
C LEU A 26 -2.00 -0.39 4.27
N ALA A 27 -1.22 -1.45 4.17
CA ALA A 27 0.08 -1.60 4.80
C ALA A 27 1.18 -1.50 3.73
N PRO A 28 2.46 -1.33 4.12
CA PRO A 28 3.56 -1.40 3.18
C PRO A 28 3.51 -2.68 2.34
N GLY A 29 3.59 -2.55 1.02
CA GLY A 29 3.41 -3.70 0.13
C GLY A 29 2.01 -3.88 -0.44
N ASP A 30 1.00 -3.12 0.00
CA ASP A 30 -0.35 -3.16 -0.58
C ASP A 30 -0.54 -2.23 -1.81
N ILE A 31 0.42 -1.36 -2.10
CA ILE A 31 0.45 -0.49 -3.30
C ILE A 31 1.78 -0.70 -4.02
N ALA A 32 1.76 -0.79 -5.35
CA ALA A 32 2.95 -0.71 -6.20
C ALA A 32 2.76 0.25 -7.38
N VAL A 33 3.81 0.96 -7.78
CA VAL A 33 3.83 1.75 -9.02
C VAL A 33 4.13 0.84 -10.21
N LEU A 34 3.44 1.09 -11.33
CA LEU A 34 3.60 0.36 -12.58
C LEU A 34 3.98 1.27 -13.76
N GLY A 35 3.73 2.58 -13.66
CA GLY A 35 4.10 3.52 -14.71
C GLY A 35 4.26 4.93 -14.16
N VAL A 36 5.26 5.65 -14.66
CA VAL A 36 5.51 7.06 -14.34
C VAL A 36 5.83 7.79 -15.64
N VAL A 37 5.23 8.96 -15.78
CA VAL A 37 5.55 9.96 -16.80
C VAL A 37 5.80 11.29 -16.10
N THR A 38 7.01 11.82 -16.26
CA THR A 38 7.36 13.20 -15.93
C THR A 38 7.26 14.01 -17.23
N ASP A 39 6.32 14.95 -17.32
CA ASP A 39 5.97 15.72 -18.52
C ASP A 39 5.31 14.93 -19.69
N LEU A 40 3.98 14.94 -19.70
CA LEU A 40 3.10 14.41 -20.75
C LEU A 40 3.13 15.25 -22.04
N GLY A 41 3.82 16.39 -22.07
CA GLY A 41 4.13 17.17 -23.25
C GLY A 41 2.96 17.34 -24.23
N VAL A 42 3.17 16.93 -25.48
CA VAL A 42 2.16 17.03 -26.55
C VAL A 42 0.99 16.04 -26.40
N CYS A 43 1.12 15.02 -25.55
CA CYS A 43 0.11 13.99 -25.39
C CYS A 43 -1.04 14.44 -24.48
N VAL A 44 -0.75 15.32 -23.53
CA VAL A 44 -1.76 15.98 -22.69
C VAL A 44 -1.48 17.48 -22.65
N LYS A 45 -0.47 17.88 -21.85
CA LYS A 45 0.08 19.23 -21.76
C LYS A 45 1.52 19.16 -21.24
N PRO A 46 2.38 20.15 -21.56
CA PRO A 46 3.68 20.32 -20.91
C PRO A 46 3.55 20.39 -19.38
N GLU A 47 4.59 19.96 -18.68
CA GLU A 47 4.68 19.98 -17.20
C GLU A 47 3.54 19.19 -16.52
N SER A 48 2.95 18.21 -17.20
CA SER A 48 1.85 17.42 -16.63
C SER A 48 2.31 15.99 -16.40
N ASP A 49 2.00 15.40 -15.26
CA ASP A 49 2.54 14.10 -14.88
C ASP A 49 1.47 13.02 -14.85
N GLU A 50 1.92 11.77 -14.96
CA GLU A 50 1.07 10.60 -14.85
C GLU A 50 1.72 9.56 -13.94
N ILE A 51 0.94 9.03 -13.01
CA ILE A 51 1.34 7.89 -12.18
C ILE A 51 0.28 6.81 -12.34
N SER A 52 0.70 5.64 -12.79
CA SER A 52 -0.09 4.41 -12.79
C SER A 52 0.38 3.50 -11.67
N PHE A 53 -0.52 3.10 -10.79
CA PHE A 53 -0.23 2.23 -9.65
C PHE A 53 -1.33 1.18 -9.48
N VAL A 54 -1.05 0.15 -8.70
CA VAL A 54 -1.98 -0.93 -8.40
C VAL A 54 -2.05 -1.16 -6.90
N CYS A 55 -3.22 -1.58 -6.43
CA CYS A 55 -3.42 -2.04 -5.06
C CYS A 55 -3.61 -3.55 -5.01
N PHE A 56 -2.98 -4.22 -4.04
CA PHE A 56 -3.13 -5.67 -3.79
C PHE A 56 -4.34 -6.01 -2.91
N LYS A 57 -5.05 -4.98 -2.43
CA LYS A 57 -6.33 -5.05 -1.75
C LYS A 57 -7.40 -4.29 -2.53
N ASP A 58 -8.64 -4.72 -2.38
CA ASP A 58 -9.79 -3.97 -2.88
C ASP A 58 -9.81 -2.59 -2.24
N ILE A 59 -10.07 -1.55 -3.04
CA ILE A 59 -10.23 -0.18 -2.55
C ILE A 59 -11.73 0.09 -2.42
N THR A 60 -12.21 0.15 -1.19
CA THR A 60 -13.62 0.41 -0.89
C THR A 60 -13.91 1.93 -0.87
N PRO A 61 -15.18 2.34 -1.01
CA PRO A 61 -15.57 3.74 -0.78
C PRO A 61 -15.00 4.29 0.53
N PHE A 62 -14.66 5.58 0.53
CA PHE A 62 -14.02 6.31 1.64
C PHE A 62 -12.58 5.91 1.96
N THR A 63 -11.98 4.98 1.21
CA THR A 63 -10.54 4.74 1.28
C THR A 63 -9.76 6.00 0.97
N THR A 64 -8.87 6.35 1.90
CA THR A 64 -7.96 7.47 1.75
C THR A 64 -6.56 6.98 1.39
N ILE A 65 -5.90 7.63 0.44
CA ILE A 65 -4.50 7.42 0.08
C ILE A 65 -3.89 8.81 0.00
N ILE A 66 -2.69 9.00 0.55
CA ILE A 66 -1.97 10.27 0.46
C ILE A 66 -0.75 10.05 -0.44
N LEU A 67 -0.53 10.97 -1.36
CA LEU A 67 0.62 11.04 -2.25
C LEU A 67 1.38 12.34 -1.96
N THR A 68 2.71 12.29 -1.86
CA THR A 68 3.55 13.50 -1.76
C THR A 68 4.77 13.35 -2.64
N ASP A 69 5.14 14.42 -3.33
CA ASP A 69 6.43 14.60 -4.01
C ASP A 69 7.48 15.23 -3.07
N ASN A 70 7.04 15.90 -1.98
CA ASN A 70 7.97 16.37 -0.96
C ASN A 70 8.92 15.26 -0.46
N GLY A 71 10.23 15.53 -0.55
CA GLY A 71 11.27 14.58 -0.16
C GLY A 71 11.40 14.36 1.35
N TRP A 72 11.70 13.11 1.75
CA TRP A 72 12.07 12.78 3.13
C TRP A 72 13.54 13.09 3.40
N GLU A 73 13.81 13.90 4.43
CA GLU A 73 15.16 14.35 4.80
C GLU A 73 15.96 14.95 3.63
N ALA A 74 15.27 15.59 2.68
CA ALA A 74 15.92 16.29 1.56
C ALA A 74 16.85 17.41 2.06
N VAL A 75 16.42 18.12 3.12
CA VAL A 75 17.15 19.23 3.74
C VAL A 75 17.40 19.01 5.23
N ASN A 76 16.35 18.65 5.99
CA ASN A 76 16.42 18.52 7.45
C ASN A 76 16.24 17.06 7.90
N ASN A 77 17.14 16.56 8.73
CA ASN A 77 17.05 15.21 9.31
C ASN A 77 15.79 15.05 10.18
N GLY A 78 15.03 13.98 9.97
CA GLY A 78 13.78 13.66 10.64
C GLY A 78 12.55 14.41 10.12
N TYR A 79 12.64 15.13 9.00
CA TYR A 79 11.54 15.93 8.47
C TYR A 79 11.32 15.75 6.97
N TRP A 80 10.10 16.05 6.54
CA TRP A 80 9.75 16.18 5.13
C TRP A 80 9.97 17.61 4.64
N GLY A 81 10.26 17.74 3.34
CA GLY A 81 10.11 19.01 2.62
C GLY A 81 8.69 19.57 2.76
N ASP A 82 8.55 20.88 2.57
CA ASP A 82 7.24 21.53 2.69
C ASP A 82 6.88 22.47 1.53
N SER A 83 7.66 22.44 0.43
CA SER A 83 7.51 23.29 -0.73
C SER A 83 6.62 22.75 -1.86
N GLU A 84 6.33 21.43 -1.88
CA GLU A 84 5.60 20.76 -2.98
C GLU A 84 4.23 20.26 -2.51
N ALA A 85 3.56 19.35 -3.21
CA ALA A 85 2.22 18.92 -2.83
C ALA A 85 2.21 17.74 -1.85
N THR A 86 1.14 17.69 -1.06
CA THR A 86 0.74 16.47 -0.36
C THR A 86 -0.74 16.24 -0.64
N LEU A 87 -1.03 15.43 -1.65
CA LEU A 87 -2.38 15.18 -2.13
C LEU A 87 -3.04 14.03 -1.36
N LYS A 88 -4.20 14.28 -0.78
CA LYS A 88 -5.09 13.26 -0.23
C LYS A 88 -6.14 12.88 -1.26
N PHE A 89 -6.09 11.63 -1.68
CA PHE A 89 -7.11 10.97 -2.50
C PHE A 89 -8.14 10.32 -1.59
N THR A 90 -9.42 10.57 -1.81
CA THR A 90 -10.52 9.90 -1.11
C THR A 90 -11.43 9.24 -2.14
N ARG A 91 -11.60 7.92 -2.03
CA ARG A 91 -12.47 7.15 -2.93
C ARG A 91 -13.93 7.57 -2.73
N THR A 92 -14.58 8.05 -3.78
CA THR A 92 -16.01 8.45 -3.78
C THR A 92 -16.91 7.53 -4.62
N GLY A 93 -16.34 6.82 -5.60
CA GLY A 93 -17.07 5.80 -6.37
C GLY A 93 -17.15 4.44 -5.66
N GLY A 94 -17.51 3.40 -6.42
CA GLY A 94 -17.66 2.02 -5.92
C GLY A 94 -16.34 1.30 -5.59
N VAL A 95 -16.42 0.02 -5.22
CA VAL A 95 -15.22 -0.78 -4.95
C VAL A 95 -14.36 -0.89 -6.22
N ILE A 96 -13.05 -0.63 -6.11
CA ILE A 96 -12.07 -0.97 -7.14
C ILE A 96 -11.44 -2.30 -6.73
N PRO A 97 -11.63 -3.39 -7.50
CA PRO A 97 -11.04 -4.68 -7.18
C PRO A 97 -9.51 -4.63 -7.17
N ARG A 98 -8.88 -5.39 -6.28
CA ARG A 98 -7.43 -5.58 -6.25
C ARG A 98 -6.89 -5.95 -7.64
N GLY A 99 -5.69 -5.47 -7.95
CA GLY A 99 -5.04 -5.72 -9.24
C GLY A 99 -5.49 -4.76 -10.34
N THR A 100 -6.55 -3.98 -10.15
CA THR A 100 -6.95 -2.94 -11.09
C THR A 100 -5.94 -1.79 -11.05
N VAL A 101 -5.42 -1.40 -12.20
CA VAL A 101 -4.48 -0.28 -12.31
C VAL A 101 -5.24 1.04 -12.23
N ILE A 102 -4.85 1.84 -11.24
CA ILE A 102 -5.33 3.19 -11.00
C ILE A 102 -4.34 4.16 -11.63
N THR A 103 -4.84 5.14 -12.39
CA THR A 103 -3.98 6.16 -13.00
C THR A 103 -4.42 7.56 -12.59
N PHE A 104 -3.48 8.29 -12.02
CA PHE A 104 -3.57 9.67 -11.56
C PHE A 104 -2.83 10.59 -12.53
N ARG A 105 -3.33 11.82 -12.71
CA ARG A 105 -2.63 12.89 -13.44
C ARG A 105 -2.66 14.20 -12.66
N ALA A 106 -1.53 14.88 -12.64
CA ALA A 106 -1.40 16.29 -12.28
C ALA A 106 -1.22 17.08 -13.58
N VAL A 107 -2.09 18.04 -13.88
CA VAL A 107 -2.09 18.74 -15.17
C VAL A 107 -1.99 20.25 -14.96
N LEU A 108 -0.97 20.86 -15.55
CA LEU A 108 -0.85 22.31 -15.61
C LEU A 108 -1.68 22.89 -16.76
N ASN A 109 -2.67 23.72 -16.43
CA ASN A 109 -3.51 24.41 -17.40
C ASN A 109 -3.51 25.92 -17.18
N GLY A 110 -2.67 26.64 -17.94
CA GLY A 110 -2.63 28.10 -17.89
C GLY A 110 -2.19 28.66 -16.54
N GLY A 111 -1.21 28.00 -15.89
CA GLY A 111 -0.72 28.37 -14.56
C GLY A 111 -1.52 27.78 -13.39
N VAL A 112 -2.56 27.00 -13.67
CA VAL A 112 -3.40 26.34 -12.66
C VAL A 112 -3.21 24.83 -12.74
N TRP A 113 -2.81 24.23 -11.61
CA TRP A 113 -2.68 22.79 -11.47
C TRP A 113 -4.03 22.13 -11.21
N THR A 114 -4.31 21.03 -11.90
CA THR A 114 -5.52 20.24 -11.75
C THR A 114 -5.17 18.76 -11.59
N ASP A 115 -5.61 18.19 -10.48
CA ASP A 115 -5.28 16.82 -10.08
C ASP A 115 -6.51 15.92 -10.21
N PHE A 116 -6.42 14.82 -10.98
CA PHE A 116 -7.56 13.94 -11.22
C PHE A 116 -7.16 12.51 -11.60
N PHE A 117 -8.13 11.59 -11.49
CA PHE A 117 -7.98 10.19 -11.88
C PHE A 117 -8.60 9.94 -13.24
N VAL A 118 -7.90 9.16 -14.07
CA VAL A 118 -8.34 8.77 -15.42
C VAL A 118 -8.74 7.30 -15.52
N SER A 119 -8.13 6.42 -14.73
CA SER A 119 -8.43 4.99 -14.68
C SER A 119 -8.51 4.52 -13.23
N PRO A 120 -9.40 3.56 -12.90
CA PRO A 120 -10.44 3.00 -13.77
C PRO A 120 -11.64 3.96 -13.98
N ASP A 121 -11.75 4.98 -13.14
CA ASP A 121 -12.82 5.99 -13.17
C ASP A 121 -12.35 7.28 -12.47
N ASN A 122 -13.20 8.32 -12.51
CA ASN A 122 -12.94 9.62 -11.87
C ASN A 122 -13.62 9.78 -10.50
N GLY A 123 -14.03 8.69 -9.86
CA GLY A 123 -14.71 8.66 -8.55
C GLY A 123 -13.75 8.86 -7.39
N TRP A 124 -12.99 9.93 -7.43
CA TRP A 124 -12.02 10.31 -6.41
C TRP A 124 -12.16 11.80 -6.11
N LEU A 125 -12.09 12.13 -4.82
CA LEU A 125 -11.86 13.49 -4.37
C LEU A 125 -10.36 13.68 -4.13
N VAL A 126 -9.78 14.76 -4.66
CA VAL A 126 -8.39 15.13 -4.43
C VAL A 126 -8.34 16.42 -3.61
N GLN A 127 -7.54 16.43 -2.55
CA GLN A 127 -7.31 17.59 -1.69
C GLN A 127 -5.83 17.75 -1.41
N ASN A 128 -5.24 18.92 -1.67
CA ASN A 128 -3.88 19.22 -1.20
C ASN A 128 -3.92 19.55 0.30
N LEU A 129 -3.18 18.78 1.09
CA LEU A 129 -2.99 18.95 2.53
C LEU A 129 -1.83 19.89 2.86
N ASN A 130 -0.90 20.10 1.93
CA ASN A 130 0.27 20.91 2.16
C ASN A 130 -0.01 22.39 1.84
N VAL A 131 -0.50 23.14 2.84
CA VAL A 131 -0.85 24.56 2.67
C VAL A 131 -0.22 25.39 3.80
N PRO A 132 0.59 26.43 3.49
CA PRO A 132 1.05 26.83 2.15
C PRO A 132 2.03 25.80 1.57
N GLY A 133 1.89 25.46 0.29
CA GLY A 133 2.74 24.50 -0.41
C GLY A 133 2.62 24.66 -1.93
N GLY A 134 3.27 23.77 -2.66
CA GLY A 134 3.33 23.77 -4.11
C GLY A 134 2.34 22.82 -4.78
N PRO A 135 2.37 22.76 -6.12
CA PRO A 135 1.70 21.73 -6.89
C PRO A 135 2.39 20.38 -6.74
N PHE A 136 1.71 19.31 -7.20
CA PHE A 136 2.36 18.04 -7.44
C PHE A 136 2.97 18.09 -8.83
N ASN A 137 4.29 18.00 -8.93
CA ASN A 137 5.01 18.17 -10.18
C ASN A 137 6.31 17.37 -10.16
N LEU A 138 6.38 16.34 -11.00
CA LEU A 138 7.57 15.52 -11.17
C LEU A 138 8.44 16.09 -12.29
N GLU A 139 9.66 16.46 -11.95
CA GLU A 139 10.53 17.17 -12.88
C GLU A 139 11.32 16.19 -13.79
N PRO A 140 11.47 16.52 -15.10
CA PRO A 140 12.34 15.76 -15.99
C PRO A 140 13.79 15.73 -15.48
N GLY A 141 14.43 14.57 -15.55
CA GLY A 141 15.81 14.38 -15.07
C GLY A 141 15.93 13.97 -13.60
N GLY A 142 14.82 13.77 -12.90
CA GLY A 142 14.79 13.09 -11.60
C GLY A 142 13.77 13.70 -10.65
N ASP A 143 13.07 12.83 -9.92
CA ASP A 143 12.17 13.19 -8.82
C ASP A 143 11.82 11.97 -7.96
N GLN A 144 11.07 12.18 -6.89
CA GLN A 144 10.54 11.12 -6.04
C GLN A 144 9.11 11.39 -5.57
N PHE A 145 8.44 10.35 -5.13
CA PHE A 145 7.18 10.47 -4.43
C PHE A 145 6.92 9.28 -3.51
N TYR A 146 5.99 9.48 -2.58
CA TYR A 146 5.62 8.50 -1.56
C TYR A 146 4.11 8.35 -1.47
N PHE A 147 3.66 7.10 -1.34
CA PHE A 147 2.31 6.79 -0.92
C PHE A 147 2.26 6.58 0.59
N MET A 148 1.20 7.08 1.20
CA MET A 148 1.00 7.11 2.64
C MET A 148 -0.48 6.88 3.01
N GLN A 149 -0.77 6.46 4.24
CA GLN A 149 -2.14 6.32 4.74
C GLN A 149 -2.24 6.51 6.26
N GLY A 150 -3.39 7.03 6.71
CA GLY A 150 -3.85 6.91 8.10
C GLY A 150 -3.41 8.02 9.06
N GLY A 151 -2.57 8.96 8.62
CA GLY A 151 -2.09 10.08 9.43
C GLY A 151 -2.54 11.47 8.99
N THR A 152 -1.98 12.46 9.67
CA THR A 152 -2.13 13.90 9.46
C THR A 152 -0.81 14.48 8.96
N TRP A 153 -0.89 15.20 7.85
CA TRP A 153 0.22 16.04 7.39
C TRP A 153 0.21 17.37 8.15
N THR A 154 1.34 17.75 8.72
CA THR A 154 1.52 19.04 9.39
C THR A 154 2.64 19.81 8.71
N ASN A 155 2.30 20.98 8.15
CA ASN A 155 3.25 21.90 7.54
C ASN A 155 3.52 23.08 8.47
N SER A 156 4.79 23.35 8.75
CA SER A 156 5.25 24.48 9.58
C SER A 156 5.45 25.80 8.83
N GLY A 157 5.38 25.79 7.50
CA GLY A 157 5.38 26.95 6.62
C GLY A 157 6.77 27.36 6.12
N GLY A 158 7.31 26.66 5.12
CA GLY A 158 8.46 27.09 4.31
C GLY A 158 9.83 26.89 4.99
N LEU A 159 9.94 25.89 5.87
CA LEU A 159 11.17 25.58 6.60
C LEU A 159 11.72 24.19 6.26
N ASP A 160 11.08 23.46 5.33
CA ASP A 160 11.33 22.04 5.06
C ASP A 160 11.28 21.20 6.34
N LYS A 161 10.28 21.49 7.18
CA LYS A 161 10.06 20.84 8.47
C LYS A 161 8.64 20.29 8.62
N ALA A 162 8.05 19.84 7.51
CA ALA A 162 6.79 19.14 7.58
C ALA A 162 6.94 17.79 8.27
N SER A 163 5.85 17.34 8.88
CA SER A 163 5.79 16.07 9.60
C SER A 163 4.53 15.30 9.23
N TYR A 164 4.64 13.97 9.23
CA TYR A 164 3.54 13.04 9.01
C TYR A 164 3.56 11.97 10.09
N ASP A 165 2.42 11.69 10.72
CA ASP A 165 2.28 10.73 11.82
C ASP A 165 1.61 9.40 11.40
N GLY A 166 1.32 9.24 10.11
CA GLY A 166 0.72 8.02 9.56
C GLY A 166 1.76 7.02 9.07
N THR A 167 1.29 6.09 8.22
CA THR A 167 2.16 5.06 7.65
C THR A 167 2.61 5.45 6.25
N VAL A 168 3.92 5.45 5.99
CA VAL A 168 4.47 5.49 4.63
C VAL A 168 4.49 4.05 4.10
N ILE A 169 3.78 3.80 3.00
CA ILE A 169 3.47 2.45 2.50
C ILE A 169 4.21 2.09 1.21
N TYR A 170 4.60 3.09 0.41
CA TYR A 170 5.39 2.85 -0.80
C TYR A 170 6.18 4.09 -1.19
N ALA A 171 7.34 3.92 -1.82
CA ALA A 171 8.12 5.01 -2.39
C ALA A 171 8.55 4.71 -3.83
N TYR A 172 8.64 5.74 -4.66
CA TYR A 172 9.18 5.63 -6.00
C TYR A 172 10.08 6.81 -6.30
N THR A 173 11.18 6.56 -7.01
CA THR A 173 11.98 7.63 -7.59
C THR A 173 12.21 7.38 -9.08
N THR A 174 12.14 8.43 -9.88
CA THR A 174 12.57 8.38 -11.28
C THR A 174 14.09 8.36 -11.40
N ASN A 175 14.83 8.61 -10.30
CA ASN A 175 16.27 8.37 -10.22
C ASN A 175 16.59 6.87 -10.03
N SER A 176 17.88 6.52 -10.16
CA SER A 176 18.38 5.17 -9.86
C SER A 176 18.82 5.00 -8.40
N VAL A 177 18.82 6.07 -7.62
CA VAL A 177 19.34 6.09 -6.24
C VAL A 177 18.49 6.99 -5.36
N TRP A 178 18.36 6.59 -4.09
CA TRP A 178 17.80 7.42 -3.02
C TRP A 178 18.93 8.04 -2.20
N VAL A 179 19.14 9.35 -2.35
CA VAL A 179 20.18 10.07 -1.62
C VAL A 179 19.80 11.55 -1.52
N ALA A 180 19.75 12.08 -0.29
CA ALA A 180 19.71 13.52 -0.13
C ALA A 180 21.09 14.11 -0.51
N ASN A 181 21.14 14.83 -1.63
CA ASN A 181 22.37 15.46 -2.14
C ASN A 181 22.33 16.99 -2.13
N GLY A 182 21.25 17.58 -1.57
CA GLY A 182 21.02 19.02 -1.53
C GLY A 182 20.40 19.63 -2.78
N THR A 183 19.96 18.80 -3.75
CA THR A 183 19.12 19.23 -4.88
C THR A 183 17.63 19.06 -4.54
N SER A 184 16.76 19.79 -5.24
CA SER A 184 15.31 19.71 -5.07
C SER A 184 14.72 18.34 -5.44
N HIS A 185 15.42 17.58 -6.27
CA HIS A 185 14.90 16.37 -6.92
C HIS A 185 15.26 15.06 -6.20
N GLN A 186 15.95 15.15 -5.06
CA GLN A 186 16.52 13.98 -4.39
C GLN A 186 16.38 14.03 -2.88
N SER A 187 15.93 12.92 -2.29
CA SER A 187 15.76 12.77 -0.85
C SER A 187 16.25 11.40 -0.37
N ASN A 188 16.39 11.25 0.95
CA ASN A 188 16.65 9.93 1.53
C ASN A 188 15.39 9.06 1.39
N LEU A 189 15.59 7.75 1.34
CA LEU A 189 14.47 6.81 1.40
C LEU A 189 13.88 6.77 2.82
N TYR A 190 12.57 6.83 2.93
CA TYR A 190 11.90 6.74 4.24
C TYR A 190 12.12 5.36 4.88
N PRO A 191 12.48 5.25 6.17
CA PRO A 191 12.90 3.98 6.75
C PRO A 191 11.84 2.86 6.73
N SER A 192 10.54 3.17 6.84
CA SER A 192 9.49 2.13 6.93
C SER A 192 9.26 1.33 5.65
N VAL A 193 9.74 1.82 4.50
CA VAL A 193 9.63 1.10 3.24
C VAL A 193 10.86 0.23 2.95
N ILE A 194 11.90 0.31 3.76
CA ILE A 194 13.09 -0.54 3.66
C ILE A 194 12.76 -1.92 4.26
N PRO A 195 13.17 -3.04 3.63
CA PRO A 195 14.05 -3.12 2.46
C PRO A 195 13.36 -3.21 1.09
N CYS A 196 12.02 -3.19 1.01
CA CYS A 196 11.33 -3.70 -0.17
C CYS A 196 10.20 -2.86 -0.77
N TYR A 197 9.56 -1.98 0.00
CA TYR A 197 8.35 -1.32 -0.46
C TYR A 197 8.67 -0.01 -1.18
N TYR A 198 9.65 -0.07 -2.08
CA TYR A 198 10.04 1.03 -2.93
C TYR A 198 10.55 0.54 -4.27
N MET A 199 10.59 1.43 -5.26
CA MET A 199 11.24 1.18 -6.53
C MET A 199 12.06 2.41 -6.94
N SER A 200 13.16 2.15 -7.65
CA SER A 200 13.95 3.19 -8.31
C SER A 200 13.93 2.90 -9.80
N SER A 201 13.60 3.90 -10.61
CA SER A 201 13.60 3.73 -12.06
C SER A 201 15.04 3.58 -12.59
N GLY A 202 15.17 3.18 -13.85
CA GLY A 202 16.45 3.18 -14.55
C GLY A 202 17.02 4.59 -14.85
N GLY A 203 16.45 5.67 -14.29
CA GLY A 203 16.77 7.06 -14.62
C GLY A 203 15.97 7.59 -15.81
N ALA A 204 14.68 7.24 -15.93
CA ALA A 204 13.86 7.55 -17.10
C ALA A 204 12.59 8.32 -16.75
N ASP A 205 12.32 9.37 -17.53
CA ASP A 205 11.15 10.25 -17.44
C ASP A 205 9.84 9.57 -17.90
N PHE A 206 9.96 8.58 -18.80
CA PHE A 206 8.84 7.77 -19.29
C PHE A 206 9.15 6.30 -19.05
N TYR A 207 8.64 5.72 -17.97
CA TYR A 207 9.00 4.37 -17.55
C TYR A 207 7.77 3.56 -17.14
N LYS A 208 7.63 2.34 -17.67
CA LYS A 208 6.50 1.47 -17.28
C LYS A 208 6.88 0.00 -17.24
N TYR A 209 6.25 -0.74 -16.34
CA TYR A 209 6.29 -2.19 -16.26
C TYR A 209 5.58 -2.78 -17.49
N THR A 210 6.20 -3.74 -18.20
CA THR A 210 5.65 -4.21 -19.47
C THR A 210 5.42 -5.72 -19.56
N ASN A 211 6.12 -6.51 -18.77
CA ASN A 211 5.96 -7.96 -18.71
C ASN A 211 6.80 -8.52 -17.55
N PRO A 212 6.51 -9.74 -17.04
CA PRO A 212 5.38 -10.61 -17.35
C PRO A 212 4.06 -10.21 -16.67
N PHE A 213 2.92 -10.58 -17.27
CA PHE A 213 1.58 -10.39 -16.69
C PHE A 213 0.85 -11.70 -16.32
N THR A 214 1.58 -12.80 -16.20
CA THR A 214 0.99 -14.07 -15.76
C THR A 214 0.50 -13.97 -14.30
N PRO A 215 -0.60 -14.66 -13.92
CA PRO A 215 -1.12 -14.66 -12.55
C PRO A 215 -0.06 -14.96 -11.51
N GLU A 216 -0.02 -14.16 -10.44
CA GLU A 216 0.94 -14.31 -9.34
C GLU A 216 0.42 -13.84 -8.00
N SER A 217 1.05 -14.31 -6.93
CA SER A 217 0.87 -13.78 -5.58
C SER A 217 1.36 -12.33 -5.46
N GLN A 218 0.90 -11.61 -4.43
CA GLN A 218 1.40 -10.26 -4.11
C GLN A 218 2.93 -10.25 -3.94
N LEU A 219 3.52 -11.26 -3.27
CA LEU A 219 4.96 -11.38 -3.11
C LEU A 219 5.70 -11.55 -4.45
N ASN A 220 5.21 -12.41 -5.34
CA ASN A 220 5.86 -12.60 -6.65
C ASN A 220 5.69 -11.38 -7.56
N TRP A 221 4.56 -10.68 -7.45
CA TRP A 221 4.41 -9.36 -8.07
C TRP A 221 5.45 -8.38 -7.57
N TRP A 222 5.78 -8.39 -6.27
CA TRP A 222 6.83 -7.54 -5.73
C TRP A 222 8.19 -7.79 -6.38
N HIS A 223 8.61 -9.05 -6.46
CA HIS A 223 9.87 -9.40 -7.13
C HIS A 223 9.89 -8.95 -8.59
N ARG A 224 8.78 -9.13 -9.32
CA ARG A 224 8.68 -8.70 -10.72
C ARG A 224 8.80 -7.19 -10.87
N ILE A 225 8.11 -6.43 -10.03
CA ILE A 225 8.08 -4.96 -10.07
C ILE A 225 9.45 -4.39 -9.69
N GLN A 226 10.17 -5.01 -8.76
CA GLN A 226 11.53 -4.60 -8.39
C GLN A 226 12.59 -4.96 -9.44
N ASP A 227 12.32 -5.97 -10.28
CA ASP A 227 13.21 -6.34 -11.36
C ASP A 227 13.09 -5.36 -12.52
N GLY A 228 14.06 -4.45 -12.62
CA GLY A 228 14.12 -3.43 -13.67
C GLY A 228 14.14 -4.00 -15.10
N THR A 229 14.45 -5.28 -15.31
CA THR A 229 14.40 -5.89 -16.65
C THR A 229 12.97 -6.11 -17.18
N ASN A 230 11.98 -6.07 -16.29
CA ASN A 230 10.55 -6.17 -16.61
C ASN A 230 9.93 -4.83 -17.06
N TRP A 231 10.72 -3.75 -17.03
CA TRP A 231 10.31 -2.40 -17.33
C TRP A 231 10.95 -1.89 -18.63
N ASN A 232 10.26 -0.97 -19.29
CA ASN A 232 10.77 -0.28 -20.48
C ASN A 232 10.78 1.23 -20.27
N SER A 233 11.85 1.86 -20.73
CA SER A 233 11.93 3.31 -20.92
C SER A 233 11.46 3.70 -22.31
N PHE A 234 10.77 4.84 -22.40
CA PHE A 234 10.32 5.42 -23.65
C PHE A 234 11.00 6.77 -23.86
N LEU A 235 11.10 7.19 -25.12
CA LEU A 235 11.79 8.43 -25.47
C LEU A 235 10.93 9.66 -25.16
N ASP A 236 9.63 9.53 -25.34
CA ASP A 236 8.68 10.62 -25.21
C ASP A 236 7.29 10.10 -24.83
N CYS A 237 6.38 11.04 -24.55
CA CYS A 237 5.01 10.71 -24.20
C CYS A 237 4.27 9.92 -25.31
N THR A 238 4.64 10.10 -26.58
CA THR A 238 3.93 9.49 -27.72
C THR A 238 4.27 8.01 -27.82
N THR A 239 5.55 7.68 -27.75
CA THR A 239 6.06 6.32 -27.71
C THR A 239 5.62 5.61 -26.43
N TYR A 240 5.58 6.31 -25.28
CA TYR A 240 4.97 5.79 -24.06
C TYR A 240 3.50 5.45 -24.25
N ALA A 241 2.69 6.35 -24.81
CA ALA A 241 1.25 6.14 -25.00
C ALA A 241 0.93 5.00 -25.98
N LEU A 242 1.77 4.79 -27.00
CA LEU A 242 1.66 3.67 -27.93
C LEU A 242 2.20 2.35 -27.36
N GLY A 243 3.09 2.42 -26.36
CA GLY A 243 3.68 1.28 -25.69
C GLY A 243 2.67 0.51 -24.83
N SER A 244 2.64 -0.82 -24.99
CA SER A 244 1.85 -1.71 -24.15
C SER A 244 2.51 -1.91 -22.77
N PRO A 245 1.73 -1.94 -21.67
CA PRO A 245 0.28 -1.77 -21.59
C PRO A 245 -0.18 -0.31 -21.61
N ASN A 246 -1.44 -0.09 -22.01
CA ASN A 246 -2.12 1.20 -21.90
C ASN A 246 -2.84 1.32 -20.55
N TYR A 247 -2.13 1.74 -19.51
CA TYR A 247 -2.69 1.90 -18.16
C TYR A 247 -3.81 2.95 -18.05
N PRO A 248 -3.72 4.15 -18.67
CA PRO A 248 -4.82 5.11 -18.68
C PRO A 248 -6.09 4.59 -19.35
N GLY A 249 -5.96 3.65 -20.29
CA GLY A 249 -7.08 2.98 -20.96
C GLY A 249 -7.74 1.87 -20.15
N GLY A 250 -7.26 1.60 -18.94
CA GLY A 250 -7.73 0.50 -18.09
C GLY A 250 -6.87 -0.75 -18.24
N TRP A 251 -6.41 -1.28 -17.11
CA TRP A 251 -5.63 -2.51 -17.05
C TRP A 251 -5.86 -3.22 -15.71
N THR A 252 -5.69 -4.53 -15.70
CA THR A 252 -5.75 -5.34 -14.48
C THR A 252 -4.62 -6.35 -14.50
N ILE A 253 -3.87 -6.45 -13.41
CA ILE A 253 -2.94 -7.54 -13.18
C ILE A 253 -3.65 -8.67 -12.41
N PRO A 254 -3.48 -9.94 -12.82
CA PRO A 254 -4.05 -11.06 -12.10
C PRO A 254 -3.29 -11.32 -10.79
N ILE A 255 -4.00 -11.19 -9.66
CA ILE A 255 -3.47 -11.48 -8.32
C ILE A 255 -4.05 -12.80 -7.82
N MET A 256 -3.18 -13.74 -7.48
CA MET A 256 -3.51 -14.98 -6.79
C MET A 256 -3.45 -14.78 -5.28
N ASP A 257 -4.29 -15.51 -4.56
CA ASP A 257 -4.25 -15.52 -3.10
C ASP A 257 -2.94 -16.12 -2.60
N MET A 258 -2.44 -15.55 -1.50
CA MET A 258 -1.32 -16.10 -0.76
C MET A 258 -1.86 -16.96 0.38
N ASN A 259 -1.53 -18.25 0.34
CA ASN A 259 -1.83 -19.16 1.42
C ASN A 259 -0.67 -19.13 2.43
N ILE A 260 -0.72 -18.16 3.35
CA ILE A 260 0.18 -18.10 4.50
C ILE A 260 -0.65 -18.22 5.76
N GLY A 261 -0.33 -19.20 6.61
CA GLY A 261 -1.10 -19.42 7.81
C GLY A 261 -0.67 -20.62 8.63
N ILE A 262 -1.42 -20.86 9.69
CA ILE A 262 -1.26 -22.03 10.55
C ILE A 262 -2.48 -22.90 10.33
N ASP A 263 -2.23 -24.17 10.06
CA ASP A 263 -3.23 -25.22 9.98
C ASP A 263 -2.96 -26.29 11.05
N CYS A 264 -3.97 -27.09 11.33
CA CYS A 264 -3.90 -28.20 12.25
C CYS A 264 -4.80 -29.32 11.75
N LEU A 265 -4.20 -30.47 11.45
CA LEU A 265 -4.92 -31.61 10.87
C LEU A 265 -5.88 -32.25 11.88
N ASP A 266 -5.44 -32.41 13.14
CA ASP A 266 -6.18 -33.05 14.23
C ASP A 266 -6.07 -32.18 15.50
N CYS A 267 -6.82 -31.08 15.54
CA CYS A 267 -6.86 -30.17 16.70
C CYS A 267 -8.02 -30.43 17.68
N ASP A 268 -8.69 -31.57 17.53
CA ASP A 268 -9.79 -31.98 18.39
C ASP A 268 -9.34 -33.08 19.36
N GLY A 269 -9.35 -32.81 20.66
CA GLY A 269 -8.94 -33.76 21.68
C GLY A 269 -9.22 -33.27 23.10
N CYS A 270 -9.38 -34.19 24.05
CA CYS A 270 -9.49 -33.84 25.47
C CYS A 270 -8.09 -33.52 26.02
N ALA A 271 -7.92 -32.31 26.54
CA ALA A 271 -6.66 -31.92 27.14
C ALA A 271 -6.32 -32.75 28.40
N PRO A 272 -5.03 -33.07 28.65
CA PRO A 272 -3.89 -32.79 27.78
C PRO A 272 -3.76 -33.80 26.64
N PHE A 273 -3.48 -33.32 25.42
CA PHE A 273 -3.12 -34.18 24.28
C PHE A 273 -1.98 -33.56 23.46
N GLU A 274 -1.25 -34.42 22.75
CA GLU A 274 -0.22 -34.00 21.80
C GLU A 274 -0.82 -33.95 20.39
N THR A 275 -0.50 -32.89 19.66
CA THR A 275 -0.85 -32.74 18.24
C THR A 275 0.26 -31.99 17.51
N SER A 276 0.11 -31.83 16.19
CA SER A 276 1.02 -31.06 15.36
C SER A 276 0.29 -29.94 14.64
N ILE A 277 0.83 -28.73 14.72
CA ILE A 277 0.43 -27.63 13.84
C ILE A 277 1.35 -27.59 12.62
N THR A 278 0.80 -27.16 11.48
CA THR A 278 1.51 -27.00 10.22
C THR A 278 1.57 -25.52 9.86
N ILE A 279 2.76 -25.02 9.57
CA ILE A 279 2.96 -23.66 9.06
C ILE A 279 3.02 -23.72 7.54
N HIS A 280 2.17 -22.92 6.91
CA HIS A 280 2.17 -22.71 5.47
C HIS A 280 2.80 -21.37 5.11
N VAL A 281 3.72 -21.43 4.15
CA VAL A 281 4.40 -20.27 3.56
C VAL A 281 4.55 -20.51 2.05
N PRO A 282 4.81 -19.48 1.23
CA PRO A 282 5.03 -19.68 -0.20
C PRO A 282 6.30 -20.51 -0.47
N PRO A 283 6.57 -20.91 -1.73
CA PRO A 283 7.85 -21.52 -2.08
C PRO A 283 9.01 -20.57 -1.76
N GLY A 284 9.95 -21.01 -0.92
CA GLY A 284 11.08 -20.20 -0.47
C GLY A 284 11.53 -20.59 0.94
N PHE A 285 12.32 -19.73 1.57
CA PHE A 285 12.71 -19.84 2.97
C PHE A 285 12.24 -18.60 3.73
N TYR A 286 11.62 -18.83 4.88
CA TYR A 286 11.00 -17.75 5.65
C TYR A 286 11.34 -17.85 7.13
N ASP A 287 11.55 -16.70 7.74
CA ASP A 287 11.55 -16.54 9.19
C ASP A 287 10.11 -16.23 9.62
N VAL A 288 9.56 -17.04 10.53
CA VAL A 288 8.18 -16.92 11.00
C VAL A 288 8.16 -16.75 12.51
N GLN A 289 7.46 -15.72 12.98
CA GLN A 289 7.09 -15.61 14.38
C GLN A 289 5.61 -15.93 14.54
N TYR A 290 5.29 -16.77 15.52
CA TYR A 290 3.92 -17.10 15.86
C TYR A 290 3.73 -17.12 17.38
N THR A 291 2.50 -16.98 17.84
CA THR A 291 2.13 -17.02 19.26
C THR A 291 1.01 -18.02 19.48
N ASP A 292 0.97 -18.58 20.68
CA ASP A 292 -0.13 -19.40 21.20
C ASP A 292 -1.14 -18.57 22.03
N GLY A 293 -0.94 -17.25 22.10
CA GLY A 293 -1.70 -16.30 22.93
C GLY A 293 -1.01 -15.92 24.24
N THR A 294 0.02 -16.66 24.66
CA THR A 294 0.80 -16.42 25.89
C THR A 294 2.27 -16.15 25.56
N ASP A 295 2.89 -17.05 24.80
CA ASP A 295 4.29 -17.01 24.42
C ASP A 295 4.45 -16.71 22.92
N THR A 296 5.63 -16.24 22.53
CA THR A 296 6.02 -16.02 21.14
C THR A 296 7.17 -16.95 20.77
N PHE A 297 7.02 -17.62 19.64
CA PHE A 297 7.95 -18.59 19.10
C PHE A 297 8.51 -18.09 17.78
N THR A 298 9.77 -18.41 17.51
CA THR A 298 10.45 -18.05 16.26
C THR A 298 10.93 -19.31 15.56
N LEU A 299 10.64 -19.39 14.26
CA LEU A 299 11.16 -20.39 13.36
C LEU A 299 12.01 -19.69 12.31
N MET A 300 13.20 -20.21 12.07
CA MET A 300 14.15 -19.61 11.14
C MET A 300 14.27 -20.46 9.88
N ALA A 301 14.28 -19.81 8.71
CA ALA A 301 14.45 -20.43 7.41
C ALA A 301 13.58 -21.69 7.18
N ILE A 302 12.30 -21.60 7.54
CA ILE A 302 11.34 -22.67 7.30
C ILE A 302 10.86 -22.66 5.85
N GLN A 303 10.35 -23.80 5.41
CA GLN A 303 9.67 -23.97 4.13
C GLN A 303 8.20 -24.29 4.36
N ASP A 304 7.41 -24.31 3.28
CA ASP A 304 6.02 -24.74 3.33
C ASP A 304 5.88 -26.14 3.96
N PHE A 305 4.75 -26.39 4.63
CA PHE A 305 4.47 -27.62 5.37
C PHE A 305 5.44 -27.93 6.53
N THR A 306 5.89 -26.91 7.26
CA THR A 306 6.70 -27.13 8.47
C THR A 306 5.84 -27.58 9.64
N PHE A 307 6.15 -28.74 10.23
CA PHE A 307 5.43 -29.33 11.37
C PHE A 307 6.03 -28.92 12.71
N ILE A 308 5.17 -28.60 13.67
CA ILE A 308 5.55 -28.28 15.04
C ILE A 308 4.70 -29.13 15.98
N ASN A 309 5.35 -29.98 16.78
CA ASN A 309 4.66 -30.74 17.81
C ASN A 309 4.35 -29.82 18.99
N VAL A 310 3.10 -29.83 19.44
CA VAL A 310 2.60 -29.01 20.54
C VAL A 310 1.81 -29.88 21.52
N MET A 311 1.89 -29.53 22.80
CA MET A 311 1.07 -30.12 23.85
C MET A 311 -0.04 -29.13 24.21
N ILE A 312 -1.29 -29.55 24.05
CA ILE A 312 -2.46 -28.69 24.31
C ILE A 312 -3.03 -29.06 25.68
N SER A 313 -2.83 -28.18 26.67
CA SER A 313 -3.39 -28.34 28.03
C SER A 313 -4.71 -27.60 28.24
N ASP A 314 -4.98 -26.58 27.43
CA ASP A 314 -6.17 -25.73 27.47
C ASP A 314 -6.54 -25.26 26.05
N THR A 315 -7.62 -24.49 25.91
CA THR A 315 -7.98 -23.91 24.61
C THR A 315 -6.95 -22.86 24.18
N THR A 316 -6.16 -23.20 23.16
CA THR A 316 -5.05 -22.38 22.65
C THR A 316 -5.34 -21.90 21.24
N THR A 317 -5.01 -20.63 20.93
CA THR A 317 -5.17 -20.07 19.58
C THR A 317 -3.82 -19.68 19.02
N TYR A 318 -3.35 -20.42 18.02
CA TYR A 318 -2.12 -20.08 17.32
C TYR A 318 -2.33 -18.98 16.28
N THR A 319 -1.41 -18.02 16.24
CA THR A 319 -1.46 -16.87 15.34
C THR A 319 -0.07 -16.55 14.80
N ILE A 320 0.06 -16.39 13.49
CA ILE A 320 1.26 -15.79 12.90
C ILE A 320 1.29 -14.31 13.26
N ILE A 321 2.42 -13.87 13.81
CA ILE A 321 2.72 -12.47 14.10
C ILE A 321 3.40 -11.84 12.89
N SER A 322 4.42 -12.51 12.34
CA SER A 322 5.19 -12.02 11.20
C SER A 322 5.73 -13.15 10.35
N VAL A 323 5.89 -12.87 9.06
CA VAL A 323 6.60 -13.71 8.09
C VAL A 323 7.56 -12.82 7.34
N THR A 324 8.83 -13.21 7.26
CA THR A 324 9.86 -12.48 6.53
C THR A 324 10.60 -13.46 5.64
N GLU A 325 10.72 -13.16 4.35
CA GLU A 325 11.56 -13.95 3.46
C GLU A 325 13.03 -13.82 3.91
N VAL A 326 13.75 -14.95 3.96
CA VAL A 326 15.17 -14.94 4.35
C VAL A 326 15.97 -14.07 3.37
N ALA A 327 16.62 -13.03 3.90
CA ALA A 327 17.30 -11.98 3.13
C ALA A 327 16.40 -11.18 2.16
N GLY A 328 15.09 -11.26 2.34
CA GLY A 328 14.10 -10.61 1.51
C GLY A 328 13.15 -9.70 2.30
N CYS A 329 11.91 -9.69 1.88
CA CYS A 329 10.91 -8.74 2.35
C CYS A 329 10.11 -9.29 3.52
N PRO A 330 9.73 -8.44 4.50
CA PRO A 330 8.58 -8.74 5.34
C PRO A 330 7.35 -8.98 4.45
N ILE A 331 6.48 -9.89 4.85
CA ILE A 331 5.20 -10.11 4.20
C ILE A 331 4.11 -9.50 5.07
N GLN A 332 3.24 -8.69 4.48
CA GLN A 332 2.07 -8.17 5.18
C GLN A 332 0.89 -9.14 5.05
N GLY A 333 0.15 -9.30 6.15
CA GLY A 333 -1.03 -10.16 6.22
C GLY A 333 -2.24 -9.63 5.42
N PRO A 334 -3.36 -10.37 5.42
CA PRO A 334 -3.76 -11.28 6.48
C PRO A 334 -3.16 -12.69 6.39
N PHE A 335 -2.77 -13.24 7.54
CA PHE A 335 -2.43 -14.66 7.68
C PHE A 335 -3.65 -15.42 8.21
N TYR A 336 -3.98 -16.56 7.61
CA TYR A 336 -5.11 -17.34 8.10
C TYR A 336 -4.76 -18.12 9.36
N LYS A 337 -5.78 -18.39 10.17
CA LYS A 337 -5.69 -19.18 11.40
C LYS A 337 -6.67 -20.35 11.29
N TYR A 338 -6.19 -21.57 11.46
CA TYR A 338 -7.03 -22.75 11.56
C TYR A 338 -6.69 -23.53 12.84
N CYS A 339 -7.39 -23.19 13.93
CA CYS A 339 -7.49 -24.04 15.12
C CYS A 339 -8.93 -23.97 15.61
N ARG A 340 -9.76 -24.96 15.29
CA ARG A 340 -11.04 -25.18 16.00
C ARG A 340 -10.77 -26.19 17.10
N ASN A 341 -11.15 -25.83 18.32
CA ASN A 341 -11.30 -26.77 19.42
C ASN A 341 -12.79 -27.11 19.49
N GLN A 342 -13.19 -28.35 19.18
CA GLN A 342 -14.53 -28.86 19.49
C GLN A 342 -14.46 -29.97 20.54
N CYS A 343 -14.21 -29.61 21.81
CA CYS A 343 -14.81 -30.35 22.91
C CYS A 343 -16.24 -29.87 23.11
N ALA A 344 -17.21 -30.47 22.40
CA ALA A 344 -18.59 -30.45 22.87
C ALA A 344 -18.72 -31.48 24.02
N PRO A 345 -19.51 -31.19 25.07
CA PRO A 345 -19.81 -32.16 26.13
C PRO A 345 -20.55 -33.40 25.62
#